data_AF-A0A1E2WHR3-F1
#
_entry.id   AF-A0A1E2WHR3-F1
#
_cell.length_a   1.000
_cell.length_b   1.000
_cell.length_c   1.000
_cell.angle_alpha   90.00
_cell.angle_beta   90.00
_cell.angle_gamma   90.00
#
_symmetry.space_group_name_H-M   'P 1'
#
loop_
_entity.id
_entity.type
_entity.pdbx_description
1 polymer ?
#
loop_
_entity_poly.entity_id
_entity_poly.type
_entity_poly.pdbx_seq_one_letter_code
_entity_poly.pdbx_strand_id
1 'polypeptide(L)'
;MSNNITVQHDKLIAKCVEVASTALSENEVILEIRRAQPDFGRNYTVVYKVYLATLDASGINPTNKRCVVVGIPISDIESGSLQPDRSCDLVQDL
;
A
#
# COMPACT_ATOMS: atom_id res chain seq x y z
N MET A 1 -12.58 23.93 -5.05
CA MET A 1 -11.23 23.33 -5.20
C MET A 1 -11.03 22.05 -4.39
N SER A 2 -11.94 21.63 -3.51
CA SER A 2 -11.80 20.43 -2.67
C SER A 2 -11.96 19.09 -3.41
N ASN A 3 -12.77 19.03 -4.47
CA ASN A 3 -13.04 17.78 -5.19
C ASN A 3 -11.80 17.17 -5.86
N ASN A 4 -10.84 18.02 -6.29
CA ASN A 4 -9.66 17.53 -7.01
C ASN A 4 -8.69 16.78 -6.09
N ILE A 5 -8.59 17.21 -4.82
CA ILE A 5 -7.71 16.57 -3.82
C ILE A 5 -8.29 15.22 -3.39
N THR A 6 -9.61 15.16 -3.16
CA THR A 6 -10.30 13.90 -2.83
C THR A 6 -10.19 12.88 -3.98
N VAL A 7 -10.45 13.30 -5.22
CA VAL A 7 -10.32 12.43 -6.40
C VAL A 7 -8.89 11.92 -6.57
N GLN A 8 -7.88 12.72 -6.27
CA GLN A 8 -6.48 12.29 -6.33
C GLN A 8 -6.15 11.29 -5.21
N HIS A 9 -6.68 11.48 -4.01
CA HIS A 9 -6.47 10.54 -2.90
C HIS A 9 -7.14 9.19 -3.16
N ASP A 10 -8.37 9.19 -3.67
CA ASP A 10 -9.09 7.97 -4.03
C ASP A 10 -8.35 7.17 -5.11
N LYS A 11 -7.79 7.85 -6.11
CA LYS A 11 -6.94 7.22 -7.13
C LYS A 11 -5.69 6.58 -6.54
N LEU A 12 -5.03 7.26 -5.59
CA LEU A 12 -3.84 6.72 -4.93
C LEU A 12 -4.18 5.49 -4.07
N ILE A 13 -5.28 5.51 -3.33
CA ILE A 13 -5.72 4.35 -2.54
C ILE A 13 -6.13 3.20 -3.47
N ALA A 14 -6.92 3.47 -4.51
CA ALA A 14 -7.33 2.45 -5.47
C ALA A 14 -6.11 1.78 -6.11
N LYS A 15 -5.12 2.57 -6.54
CA LYS A 15 -3.87 2.03 -7.08
C LYS A 15 -3.05 1.27 -6.05
N CYS A 16 -3.01 1.74 -4.80
CA CYS A 16 -2.36 1.01 -3.71
C CYS A 16 -2.99 -0.37 -3.49
N VAL A 17 -4.33 -0.46 -3.52
CA VAL A 17 -5.05 -1.73 -3.40
C VAL A 17 -4.76 -2.63 -4.60
N GLU A 18 -4.81 -2.08 -5.81
CA GLU A 18 -4.49 -2.82 -7.05
C GLU A 18 -3.09 -3.44 -6.97
N VAL A 19 -2.07 -2.63 -6.67
CA VAL A 19 -0.68 -3.09 -6.57
C VAL A 19 -0.51 -4.09 -5.44
N ALA A 20 -1.05 -3.82 -4.24
CA ALA A 20 -0.94 -4.74 -3.11
C ALA A 20 -1.64 -6.08 -3.37
N SER A 21 -2.73 -6.07 -4.13
CA SER A 21 -3.46 -7.29 -4.50
C SER A 21 -2.61 -8.24 -5.35
N THR A 22 -1.64 -7.72 -6.12
CA THR A 22 -0.68 -8.56 -6.85
C THR A 22 0.28 -9.33 -5.93
N ALA A 23 0.42 -8.89 -4.67
CA ALA A 23 1.26 -9.56 -3.67
C ALA A 23 0.52 -10.61 -2.85
N LEU A 24 -0.81 -10.73 -2.96
CA LEU A 24 -1.61 -11.66 -2.16
C LEU A 24 -1.35 -13.11 -2.58
N SER A 25 -1.12 -13.96 -1.60
CA SER A 25 -1.11 -15.42 -1.73
C SER A 25 -2.52 -16.00 -1.55
N GLU A 26 -2.68 -17.30 -1.73
CA GLU A 26 -3.97 -17.98 -1.49
C GLU A 26 -4.49 -17.71 -0.07
N ASN A 27 -5.74 -17.27 0.04
CA ASN A 27 -6.43 -16.94 1.29
C ASN A 27 -5.83 -15.77 2.10
N GLU A 28 -4.92 -14.97 1.51
CA GLU A 28 -4.51 -13.71 2.11
C GLU A 28 -5.51 -12.59 1.82
N VAL A 29 -5.64 -11.67 2.77
CA VAL A 29 -6.42 -10.44 2.63
C VAL A 29 -5.59 -9.23 3.05
N ILE A 30 -5.99 -8.05 2.56
CA ILE A 30 -5.48 -6.77 3.05
C ILE A 30 -6.19 -6.47 4.37
N LEU A 31 -5.43 -6.37 5.46
CA LEU A 31 -5.95 -5.98 6.76
C LEU A 31 -5.98 -4.47 6.95
N GLU A 32 -4.90 -3.82 6.55
CA GLU A 32 -4.68 -2.41 6.87
C GLU A 32 -3.76 -1.78 5.82
N ILE A 33 -4.07 -0.55 5.43
CA ILE A 33 -3.23 0.29 4.59
C ILE A 33 -2.90 1.53 5.41
N ARG A 34 -1.60 1.76 5.63
CA ARG A 34 -1.10 2.97 6.30
C ARG A 34 -0.31 3.81 5.33
N ARG A 35 -0.54 5.13 5.38
CA ARG A 35 0.33 6.07 4.69
C ARG A 35 1.65 6.16 5.44
N ALA A 36 2.74 6.15 4.69
CA ALA A 36 4.08 6.30 5.20
C ALA A 36 4.69 7.62 4.77
N GLN A 37 5.84 7.96 5.36
CA GLN A 37 6.67 9.05 4.90
C GLN A 37 6.96 8.90 3.39
N PRO A 38 6.65 9.93 2.59
CA PRO A 38 6.87 9.89 1.16
C PRO A 38 8.37 10.03 0.85
N ASP A 39 8.76 9.56 -0.33
CA ASP A 39 10.11 9.80 -0.81
C ASP A 39 10.19 11.15 -1.53
N PHE A 40 11.14 11.97 -1.07
CA PHE A 40 11.47 13.25 -1.67
C PHE A 40 12.72 13.08 -2.55
N GLY A 41 12.51 12.58 -3.77
CA GLY A 41 13.56 12.42 -4.78
C GLY A 41 13.30 13.25 -6.04
N ARG A 42 13.79 12.77 -7.18
CA ARG A 42 13.51 13.38 -8.50
C ARG A 42 12.01 13.44 -8.80
N ASN A 43 11.26 12.45 -8.31
CA ASN A 43 9.81 12.39 -8.33
C ASN A 43 9.30 12.28 -6.89
N TYR A 44 8.22 12.97 -6.56
CA TYR A 44 7.53 12.80 -5.29
C TYR A 44 6.73 11.49 -5.34
N THR A 45 7.08 10.56 -4.46
CA THR A 45 6.45 9.24 -4.37
C THR A 45 5.71 9.09 -3.06
N VAL A 46 4.41 8.84 -3.13
CA VAL A 46 3.62 8.46 -1.96
C VAL A 46 3.95 7.01 -1.63
N VAL A 47 4.23 6.75 -0.36
CA VAL A 47 4.54 5.41 0.13
C VAL A 47 3.41 4.94 1.03
N TYR A 48 3.03 3.68 0.88
CA TYR A 48 2.07 2.99 1.73
C TYR A 48 2.69 1.72 2.30
N LYS A 49 2.40 1.45 3.57
CA LYS A 49 2.56 0.12 4.16
C LYS A 49 1.24 -0.61 4.04
N VAL A 50 1.27 -1.82 3.51
CA VAL A 50 0.10 -2.66 3.38
C VAL A 50 0.31 -3.93 4.17
N TYR A 51 -0.51 -4.12 5.19
CA TYR A 51 -0.48 -5.30 6.05
C TYR A 51 -1.41 -6.36 5.49
N LEU A 52 -0.82 -7.52 5.23
CA LEU A 52 -1.46 -8.70 4.66
C LEU A 52 -1.52 -9.80 5.72
N ALA A 53 -2.55 -10.63 5.69
CA ALA A 53 -2.65 -11.79 6.55
C ALA A 53 -3.52 -12.88 5.93
N THR A 54 -3.25 -14.12 6.30
CA THR A 54 -4.14 -15.24 5.99
C THR A 54 -5.27 -15.27 7.01
N LEU A 55 -6.50 -15.45 6.56
CA LEU A 55 -7.61 -15.69 7.49
C LEU A 55 -7.67 -17.17 7.87
N ASP A 56 -7.95 -17.47 9.14
CA ASP A 56 -8.19 -18.85 9.58
C ASP A 56 -9.47 -19.42 8.97
N ALA A 57 -9.79 -20.69 9.25
CA ALA A 57 -10.97 -21.35 8.70
C ALA A 57 -12.31 -20.67 9.06
N SER A 58 -12.33 -19.79 10.07
CA SER A 58 -13.51 -18.99 10.41
C SER A 58 -13.66 -17.73 9.54
N GLY A 59 -12.62 -17.34 8.81
CA GLY A 59 -12.59 -16.11 8.02
C GLY A 59 -12.49 -14.85 8.89
N ILE A 60 -12.24 -14.98 10.20
CA ILE A 60 -12.29 -13.86 11.15
C ILE A 60 -10.90 -13.58 11.71
N ASN A 61 -10.14 -14.62 12.08
CA ASN A 61 -8.88 -14.39 12.79
C ASN A 61 -7.71 -14.29 11.80
N PRO A 62 -7.00 -13.14 11.75
CA PRO A 62 -5.81 -13.01 10.94
C PRO A 62 -4.62 -13.76 11.53
N THR A 63 -4.02 -14.59 10.71
CA THR A 63 -2.80 -15.37 10.96
C THR A 63 -1.71 -14.99 9.95
N ASN A 64 -0.44 -15.33 10.22
CA ASN A 64 0.68 -15.09 9.29
C ASN A 64 0.75 -13.64 8.77
N LYS A 65 0.64 -12.67 9.69
CA LYS A 65 0.70 -11.25 9.33
C LYS A 65 2.06 -10.91 8.74
N ARG A 66 2.05 -10.26 7.59
CA ARG A 66 3.25 -9.69 6.95
C ARG A 66 2.93 -8.33 6.37
N CYS A 67 3.96 -7.60 5.99
CA CYS A 67 3.82 -6.26 5.44
C CYS A 67 4.56 -6.15 4.11
N VAL A 68 3.98 -5.40 3.18
CA VAL A 68 4.60 -4.99 1.92
C VAL A 68 4.57 -3.48 1.80
N VAL A 69 5.54 -2.92 1.07
CA VAL A 69 5.62 -1.49 0.81
C VAL A 69 5.19 -1.23 -0.63
N VAL A 70 4.29 -0.26 -0.81
CA VAL A 70 3.83 0.20 -2.14
C VAL A 70 4.29 1.64 -2.33
N GLY A 71 4.97 1.91 -3.44
CA GLY A 71 5.39 3.25 -3.85
C GLY A 71 4.59 3.70 -5.08
N ILE A 72 4.02 4.90 -5.03
CA ILE A 72 3.22 5.49 -6.11
C ILE A 72 3.73 6.89 -6.44
N PRO A 73 4.39 7.09 -7.59
CA PRO A 73 4.78 8.42 -8.05
C PRO A 73 3.54 9.29 -8.31
N ILE A 74 3.47 10.49 -7.73
CA ILE A 74 2.31 11.39 -7.98
C ILE A 74 2.24 11.87 -9.43
N SER A 75 3.38 12.00 -10.10
CA SER A 75 3.45 12.41 -11.50
C SER A 75 2.89 11.36 -12.46
N ASP A 76 2.84 10.09 -12.05
CA ASP A 76 2.34 8.98 -12.85
C ASP A 76 1.82 7.85 -11.93
N ILE A 77 0.56 7.96 -11.53
CA ILE A 77 -0.08 7.02 -10.60
C ILE A 77 -0.06 5.59 -11.17
N GLU A 78 -0.18 5.43 -12.49
CA GLU A 78 -0.23 4.09 -13.11
C GLU A 78 1.08 3.31 -12.96
N SER A 79 2.20 4.01 -12.75
CA SER A 79 3.51 3.42 -12.49
C SER A 79 3.73 2.89 -11.06
N GLY A 80 2.70 2.96 -10.20
CA GLY A 80 2.77 2.45 -8.83
C GLY A 80 3.21 0.98 -8.77
N SER A 81 4.06 0.65 -7.80
CA SER A 81 4.70 -0.68 -7.72
C SER A 81 5.05 -1.08 -6.28
N LEU A 82 5.19 -2.40 -6.09
CA LEU A 82 5.75 -2.97 -4.87
C LEU A 82 7.23 -2.56 -4.75
N GLN A 83 7.67 -2.31 -3.51
CA GLN A 83 9.04 -1.97 -3.16
C GLN A 83 9.64 -3.13 -2.32
N PRO A 84 9.99 -4.27 -2.94
CA PRO A 84 10.38 -5.49 -2.22
C PRO A 84 11.72 -5.37 -1.48
N ASP A 85 12.55 -4.40 -1.87
CA ASP A 85 13.81 -4.04 -1.24
C ASP A 85 13.62 -3.17 0.01
N ARG A 86 12.40 -2.68 0.27
CA ARG A 86 12.07 -1.87 1.44
C ARG A 86 11.41 -2.69 2.53
N SER A 87 12.08 -2.76 3.68
CA SER A 87 11.47 -3.30 4.89
C SER A 87 10.43 -2.34 5.46
N CYS A 88 9.27 -2.87 5.83
CA CYS A 88 8.23 -2.11 6.53
C CYS A 88 8.68 -1.53 7.87
N ASP A 89 9.68 -2.12 8.52
CA ASP A 89 10.23 -1.62 9.79
C ASP A 89 11.08 -0.35 9.60
N LEU A 90 11.63 -0.15 8.39
CA LEU A 90 12.47 0.99 8.05
C LEU A 90 11.67 2.17 7.49
N VAL A 91 10.46 1.91 7.01
CA VAL A 91 9.55 2.94 6.53
C VAL A 91 8.82 3.54 7.74
N GLN A 92 8.75 4.85 7.88
CA GLN A 92 8.03 5.50 8.99
C GLN A 92 6.58 5.77 8.62
N ASP A 93 5.65 5.52 9.55
CA ASP A 93 4.24 5.89 9.39
C ASP A 93 4.12 7.43 9.41
N LEU A 94 3.16 7.98 8.66
CA LEU A 94 2.85 9.42 8.62
C LEU A 94 1.79 9.82 9.64
#